data_AF-A0A2S5EK43-F1
#
_entry.id   AF-A0A2S5EK43-F1
#
_cell.length_a   1.000
_cell.length_b   1.000
_cell.length_c   1.000
_cell.angle_alpha   90.00
_cell.angle_beta   90.00
_cell.angle_gamma   90.00
#
_symmetry.space_group_name_H-M   'P 1'
#
loop_
_entity.id
_entity.type
_entity.pdbx_description
1 polymer ?
#
loop_
_entity_poly.entity_id
_entity_poly.type
_entity_poly.pdbx_seq_one_letter_code
_entity_poly.pdbx_strand_id
1 'polypeptide(L)'
;MNSVEYKKKKIVCTQCPLGCKINVIYADADEIEIVEVKGNRCKRGLEFVKQEITDPLRVVVTSVKVEDGEISMASVRSDKPVPLRLMQDIMKILKETKVKAPVKRGDVVIQNILDTGSDIIATRSVNRKK
;
A
#
# COMPACT_ATOMS: atom_id res chain seq x y z
N MET A 1 18.31 -28.75 16.53
CA MET A 1 18.70 -27.45 17.12
C MET A 1 18.36 -26.41 16.06
N ASN A 2 17.19 -25.77 16.15
CA ASN A 2 16.75 -24.81 15.14
C ASN A 2 17.63 -23.57 15.26
N SER A 3 18.50 -23.37 14.27
CA SER A 3 19.37 -22.21 14.19
C SER A 3 18.53 -20.99 13.86
N VAL A 4 18.12 -20.23 14.86
CA VAL A 4 17.43 -18.95 14.68
C VAL A 4 18.41 -17.97 14.04
N GLU A 5 18.16 -17.55 12.80
CA GLU A 5 19.01 -16.59 12.10
C GLU A 5 18.61 -15.15 12.49
N TYR A 6 19.52 -14.45 13.16
CA TYR A 6 19.30 -13.05 13.55
C TYR A 6 19.74 -12.11 12.43
N LYS A 7 18.79 -11.33 11.89
CA LYS A 7 19.03 -10.34 10.84
C LYS A 7 19.02 -8.93 11.42
N LYS A 8 19.86 -8.07 10.86
CA LYS A 8 19.95 -6.64 11.21
C LYS A 8 19.56 -5.79 10.02
N LYS A 9 18.66 -4.84 10.22
CA LYS A 9 18.21 -3.92 9.15
C LYS A 9 18.18 -2.48 9.66
N LYS A 10 18.55 -1.55 8.78
CA LYS A 10 18.44 -0.11 9.00
C LYS A 10 17.24 0.41 8.23
N ILE A 11 16.30 1.04 8.92
CA ILE A 11 15.08 1.59 8.34
C ILE A 11 15.02 3.08 8.68
N VAL A 12 14.61 3.89 7.71
CA VAL A 12 14.26 5.29 7.94
C VAL A 12 12.75 5.37 8.12
N CYS A 13 12.30 5.88 9.26
CA CYS A 13 10.87 6.10 9.50
C CYS A 13 10.33 7.19 8.57
N THR A 14 9.36 6.84 7.73
CA THR A 14 8.75 7.76 6.75
C THR A 14 7.45 8.40 7.22
N GLN A 15 7.04 8.15 8.47
CA GLN A 15 5.77 8.65 9.03
C GLN A 15 5.77 10.16 9.35
N CYS A 16 6.94 10.80 9.42
CA CYS A 16 7.06 12.22 9.76
C CYS A 16 8.35 12.82 9.18
N PRO A 17 8.44 14.16 9.05
CA PRO A 17 9.58 14.82 8.42
C PRO A 17 10.91 14.65 9.16
N LEU A 18 10.90 14.19 10.43
CA LEU A 18 12.13 13.95 11.19
C LEU A 18 12.97 12.77 10.66
N GLY A 19 12.35 11.81 9.97
CA GLY A 19 13.10 10.72 9.32
C GLY A 19 14.00 9.90 10.26
N CYS A 20 13.48 9.44 11.40
CA CYS A 20 14.31 8.73 12.40
C CYS A 20 15.02 7.52 11.76
N LYS A 21 16.33 7.40 11.96
CA LYS A 21 17.12 6.24 11.55
C LYS A 21 17.01 5.16 12.63
N ILE A 22 16.31 4.09 12.32
CA ILE A 22 15.99 3.01 13.25
C ILE A 22 16.78 1.77 12.86
N ASN A 23 17.51 1.21 13.81
CA ASN A 23 18.19 -0.07 13.68
C ASN A 23 17.29 -1.14 14.30
N VAL A 24 17.10 -2.24 13.56
CA VAL A 24 16.22 -3.34 13.94
C VAL A 24 17.01 -4.63 13.93
N ILE A 25 16.85 -5.44 14.96
CA ILE A 25 17.30 -6.83 15.01
C ILE A 25 16.05 -7.69 15.09
N TYR A 26 15.92 -8.63 14.17
CA TYR A 26 14.81 -9.56 14.16
C TYR A 26 15.31 -10.98 13.85
N ALA A 27 14.65 -11.97 14.42
CA ALA A 27 14.84 -13.36 14.11
C ALA A 27 13.98 -13.73 12.89
N ASP A 28 14.60 -14.34 11.90
CA ASP A 28 13.93 -14.86 10.71
C ASP A 28 13.74 -16.37 10.90
N ALA A 29 12.62 -16.73 11.54
CA ALA A 29 12.17 -18.10 11.77
C ALA A 29 10.83 -18.32 11.00
N ASP A 30 10.00 -19.29 11.41
CA ASP A 30 8.66 -19.49 10.80
C ASP A 30 7.78 -18.23 10.91
N GLU A 31 7.99 -17.41 11.95
CA GLU A 31 7.43 -16.07 12.10
C GLU A 31 8.54 -15.05 12.36
N ILE A 32 8.35 -13.82 11.88
CA ILE A 32 9.32 -12.74 12.10
C ILE A 32 9.16 -12.21 13.53
N GLU A 33 10.14 -12.48 14.38
CA GLU A 33 10.17 -11.99 15.76
C GLU A 33 11.13 -10.80 15.89
N ILE A 34 10.61 -9.67 16.37
CA ILE A 34 11.42 -8.45 16.55
C ILE A 34 12.08 -8.49 17.93
N VAL A 35 13.39 -8.69 17.93
CA VAL A 35 14.23 -8.81 19.12
C VAL A 35 14.55 -7.44 19.70
N GLU A 36 14.91 -6.49 18.83
CA GLU A 36 15.33 -5.17 19.28
C GLU A 36 15.01 -4.08 18.24
N VAL A 37 14.53 -2.94 18.73
CA VAL A 37 14.34 -1.72 17.92
C VAL A 37 15.00 -0.55 18.64
N LYS A 38 15.95 0.13 17.99
CA LYS A 38 16.68 1.28 18.53
C LYS A 38 16.69 2.46 17.56
N GLY A 39 16.46 3.66 18.08
CA GLY A 39 16.55 4.91 17.32
C GLY A 39 15.21 5.56 16.96
N ASN A 40 14.08 4.95 17.36
CA ASN A 40 12.77 5.60 17.24
C ASN A 40 12.60 6.67 18.34
N ARG A 41 12.06 7.84 17.97
CA ARG A 41 11.74 8.92 18.93
C ARG A 41 10.29 8.92 19.40
N CYS A 42 9.46 8.06 18.83
CA CYS A 42 8.03 7.98 19.12
C CYS A 42 7.50 6.56 18.94
N LYS A 43 6.29 6.32 19.44
CA LYS A 43 5.57 5.04 19.31
C LYS A 43 5.19 4.72 17.86
N ARG A 44 4.74 5.73 17.10
CA ARG A 44 4.40 5.59 15.68
C ARG A 44 5.56 5.06 14.82
N GLY A 45 6.78 5.49 15.14
CA GLY A 45 7.99 5.01 14.44
C GLY A 45 8.31 3.54 14.75
N LEU A 46 8.03 3.09 15.98
CA LEU A 46 8.15 1.68 16.36
C LEU A 46 7.11 0.85 15.59
N GLU A 47 5.84 1.25 15.63
CA GLU A 47 4.74 0.56 14.93
C GLU A 47 5.00 0.46 13.43
N PHE A 48 5.42 1.57 12.79
CA PHE A 48 5.79 1.58 11.38
C PHE A 48 6.87 0.55 11.06
N VAL A 49 7.94 0.51 11.86
CA VAL A 49 9.04 -0.43 11.64
C VAL A 49 8.60 -1.87 11.83
N LYS A 50 7.76 -2.15 12.84
CA LYS A 50 7.19 -3.48 13.02
C LYS A 50 6.42 -3.91 11.77
N GLN A 51 5.47 -3.08 11.33
CA GLN A 51 4.68 -3.33 10.13
C GLN A 51 5.55 -3.48 8.88
N GLU A 52 6.55 -2.63 8.69
CA GLU A 52 7.42 -2.62 7.51
C GLU A 52 8.32 -3.87 7.42
N ILE A 53 8.65 -4.48 8.56
CA ILE A 53 9.39 -5.74 8.64
C ILE A 53 8.47 -6.93 8.41
N THR A 54 7.26 -6.93 8.98
CA THR A 54 6.36 -8.09 8.96
C THR A 54 5.50 -8.17 7.70
N ASP A 55 4.82 -7.08 7.34
CA ASP A 55 3.96 -7.01 6.14
C ASP A 55 3.90 -5.56 5.62
N PRO A 56 4.87 -5.13 4.78
CA PRO A 56 4.97 -3.75 4.34
C PRO A 56 3.72 -3.34 3.55
N LEU A 57 3.09 -2.24 3.97
CA LEU A 57 1.88 -1.73 3.34
C LEU A 57 2.18 -0.56 2.42
N ARG A 58 1.46 -0.46 1.30
CA ARG A 58 1.58 0.66 0.35
C ARG A 58 0.21 1.10 -0.16
N VAL A 59 0.07 2.38 -0.48
CA VAL A 59 -1.12 2.88 -1.18
C VAL A 59 -0.97 2.57 -2.67
N VAL A 60 -1.97 1.94 -3.27
CA VAL A 60 -2.01 1.71 -4.71
C VAL A 60 -2.30 3.05 -5.37
N VAL A 61 -1.50 3.46 -6.36
CA VAL A 61 -1.76 4.66 -7.15
C VAL A 61 -1.53 4.29 -8.61
N THR A 62 -2.58 4.37 -9.43
CA THR A 62 -2.53 4.02 -10.85
C THR A 62 -3.70 4.67 -11.60
N SER A 63 -4.09 4.13 -12.74
CA SER A 63 -5.25 4.55 -13.52
C SER A 63 -5.99 3.34 -14.08
N VAL A 64 -7.29 3.52 -14.33
CA VAL A 64 -8.15 2.53 -15.00
C VAL A 64 -8.72 3.13 -16.27
N LYS A 65 -9.11 2.28 -17.22
CA LYS A 65 -9.67 2.71 -18.50
C LYS A 65 -11.10 3.23 -18.30
N VAL A 66 -11.42 4.34 -18.96
CA VAL A 66 -12.76 4.92 -18.99
C VAL A 66 -13.36 4.76 -20.38
N GLU A 67 -14.52 4.13 -20.46
CA GLU A 67 -15.34 4.03 -21.65
C GLU A 67 -16.26 5.25 -21.75
N ASP A 68 -16.46 5.74 -22.97
CA ASP A 68 -17.29 6.92 -23.30
C ASP A 68 -16.92 8.21 -22.56
N GLY A 69 -15.72 8.27 -21.98
CA GLY A 69 -15.18 9.43 -21.29
C GLY A 69 -14.52 10.44 -22.23
N GLU A 70 -14.63 11.73 -21.91
CA GLU A 70 -13.87 12.81 -22.55
C GLU A 70 -12.35 12.55 -22.52
N ILE A 71 -11.91 11.77 -21.53
CA ILE A 71 -10.56 11.21 -21.40
C ILE A 71 -10.70 9.70 -21.23
N SER A 72 -9.80 8.92 -21.82
CA SER A 72 -9.84 7.44 -21.83
C SER A 72 -9.34 6.77 -20.55
N MET A 73 -8.89 7.53 -19.55
CA MET A 73 -8.30 7.04 -18.31
C MET A 73 -8.73 7.91 -17.12
N ALA A 74 -9.02 7.26 -15.99
CA ALA A 74 -9.25 7.93 -14.71
C ALA A 74 -8.16 7.49 -13.72
N SER A 75 -7.54 8.44 -13.04
CA SER A 75 -6.60 8.13 -11.96
C SER A 75 -7.34 7.54 -10.78
N VAL A 76 -6.80 6.48 -10.20
CA VAL A 76 -7.35 5.79 -9.04
C VAL A 76 -6.29 5.59 -7.98
N ARG A 77 -6.73 5.45 -6.73
CA ARG A 77 -5.88 5.01 -5.64
C ARG A 77 -6.62 4.09 -4.71
N SER A 78 -5.91 3.31 -3.89
CA SER A 78 -6.53 2.68 -2.74
C SER A 78 -6.87 3.72 -1.66
N ASP A 79 -8.01 3.57 -0.98
CA ASP A 79 -8.41 4.48 0.10
C ASP A 79 -7.53 4.26 1.35
N LYS A 80 -7.13 3.00 1.60
CA LYS A 80 -6.20 2.55 2.65
C LYS A 80 -4.98 1.83 2.06
N PRO A 81 -3.86 1.76 2.80
CA PRO A 81 -2.71 0.95 2.40
C PRO A 81 -3.07 -0.54 2.28
N VAL A 82 -2.46 -1.24 1.32
CA VAL A 82 -2.60 -2.69 1.10
C VAL A 82 -1.25 -3.39 1.22
N PRO A 83 -1.21 -4.70 1.54
CA PRO A 83 0.02 -5.48 1.58
C PRO A 83 0.80 -5.43 0.26
N LEU A 84 2.09 -5.14 0.32
CA LEU A 84 2.96 -5.02 -0.86
C LEU A 84 3.01 -6.33 -1.66
N ARG A 85 2.92 -7.48 -0.98
CA ARG A 85 2.87 -8.80 -1.62
C ARG A 85 1.71 -8.95 -2.61
N LEU A 86 0.61 -8.23 -2.41
CA LEU A 86 -0.59 -8.27 -3.28
C LEU A 86 -0.51 -7.29 -4.45
N MET A 87 0.49 -6.40 -4.48
CA MET A 87 0.57 -5.30 -5.45
C MET A 87 0.49 -5.81 -6.89
N GLN A 88 1.19 -6.90 -7.22
CA GLN A 88 1.17 -7.45 -8.58
C GLN A 88 -0.22 -7.93 -9.00
N ASP A 89 -0.95 -8.60 -8.11
CA ASP A 89 -2.28 -9.13 -8.42
C ASP A 89 -3.33 -8.02 -8.50
N ILE A 90 -3.23 -7.02 -7.63
CA ILE A 90 -4.04 -5.80 -7.73
C ILE A 90 -3.83 -5.11 -9.08
N MET A 91 -2.58 -4.99 -9.54
CA MET A 91 -2.27 -4.38 -10.83
C MET A 91 -2.85 -5.16 -12.02
N LYS A 92 -2.88 -6.51 -11.96
CA LYS A 92 -3.53 -7.33 -12.99
C LYS A 92 -5.04 -7.06 -13.05
N ILE A 93 -5.71 -7.02 -11.90
CA ILE A 93 -7.15 -6.72 -11.81
C ILE A 93 -7.44 -5.33 -12.39
N LEU A 94 -6.67 -4.31 -11.97
CA LEU A 94 -6.88 -2.94 -12.41
C LEU A 94 -6.62 -2.72 -13.90
N LYS A 95 -5.69 -3.49 -14.49
CA LYS A 95 -5.42 -3.44 -15.93
C LYS A 95 -6.63 -3.87 -16.76
N GLU A 96 -7.37 -4.88 -16.30
CA GLU A 96 -8.57 -5.39 -16.97
C GLU A 96 -9.84 -4.59 -16.60
N THR A 97 -9.77 -3.75 -15.57
CA THR A 97 -10.90 -2.96 -15.09
C THR A 97 -11.22 -1.80 -16.04
N LYS A 98 -12.49 -1.70 -16.42
CA LYS A 98 -13.04 -0.61 -17.22
C LYS A 98 -14.23 0.01 -16.50
N VAL A 99 -14.28 1.33 -16.46
CA VAL A 99 -15.40 2.10 -15.90
C VAL A 99 -16.06 2.92 -17.00
N LYS A 100 -17.35 3.21 -16.88
CA LYS A 100 -18.08 4.02 -17.86
C LYS A 100 -18.23 5.45 -17.35
N ALA A 101 -18.07 6.42 -18.24
CA ALA A 101 -18.34 7.82 -17.89
C ALA A 101 -19.85 8.08 -17.65
N PRO A 102 -20.22 9.00 -16.75
CA PRO A 102 -19.31 9.84 -15.96
C PRO A 102 -18.71 9.09 -14.76
N VAL A 103 -17.44 9.35 -14.50
CA VAL A 103 -16.76 8.95 -13.26
C VAL A 103 -16.51 10.21 -12.45
N LYS A 104 -16.89 10.24 -11.18
CA LYS A 104 -16.63 11.36 -10.28
C LYS A 104 -15.48 11.03 -9.34
N ARG A 105 -14.73 12.06 -8.96
CA ARG A 105 -13.75 11.94 -7.87
C ARG A 105 -14.45 11.44 -6.61
N GLY A 106 -13.89 10.40 -6.00
CA GLY A 106 -14.44 9.72 -4.82
C GLY A 106 -15.24 8.46 -5.15
N ASP A 107 -15.60 8.22 -6.42
CA ASP A 107 -16.32 7.01 -6.80
C ASP A 107 -15.48 5.77 -6.52
N VAL A 108 -16.11 4.75 -5.93
CA VAL A 108 -15.51 3.44 -5.72
C VAL A 108 -15.54 2.66 -7.03
N VAL A 109 -14.35 2.35 -7.55
CA VAL A 109 -14.15 1.56 -8.78
C VAL A 109 -14.16 0.07 -8.47
N ILE A 110 -13.51 -0.34 -7.37
CA ILE A 110 -13.54 -1.71 -6.86
C ILE A 110 -13.66 -1.63 -5.34
N GLN A 111 -14.67 -2.30 -4.79
CA GLN A 111 -14.84 -2.41 -3.34
C GLN A 111 -14.03 -3.59 -2.81
N ASN A 112 -13.38 -3.42 -1.66
CA ASN A 112 -12.66 -4.45 -0.92
C ASN A 112 -11.70 -5.28 -1.80
N ILE A 113 -10.73 -4.63 -2.45
CA ILE A 113 -9.82 -5.28 -3.39
C ILE A 113 -9.07 -6.43 -2.70
N LEU A 114 -9.20 -7.65 -3.25
CA LEU A 114 -8.57 -8.88 -2.73
C LEU A 114 -8.81 -9.10 -1.22
N ASP A 115 -10.01 -8.76 -0.72
CA ASP A 115 -10.40 -8.90 0.69
C ASP A 115 -9.47 -8.19 1.69
N THR A 116 -8.80 -7.12 1.25
CA THR A 116 -7.86 -6.35 2.08
C THR A 116 -8.54 -5.34 3.01
N GLY A 117 -9.85 -5.12 2.89
CA GLY A 117 -10.60 -4.05 3.56
C GLY A 117 -10.36 -2.66 2.97
N SER A 118 -9.75 -2.59 1.79
CA SER A 118 -9.39 -1.36 1.06
C SER A 118 -10.15 -1.26 -0.26
N ASP A 119 -10.67 -0.08 -0.57
CA ASP A 119 -11.39 0.21 -1.80
C ASP A 119 -10.46 0.92 -2.80
N ILE A 120 -10.65 0.66 -4.09
CA ILE A 120 -10.03 1.45 -5.16
C ILE A 120 -10.98 2.58 -5.54
N ILE A 121 -10.55 3.83 -5.35
CA ILE A 121 -11.35 5.02 -5.58
C ILE A 121 -10.78 5.90 -6.68
N ALA A 122 -11.65 6.56 -7.44
CA ALA A 122 -11.27 7.54 -8.45
C ALA A 122 -10.80 8.85 -7.81
N THR A 123 -9.66 9.37 -8.25
CA THR A 123 -9.09 10.65 -7.77
C THR A 123 -9.31 11.80 -8.74
N ARG A 124 -9.79 11.52 -9.95
CA ARG A 124 -10.12 12.51 -10.99
C ARG A 124 -11.49 12.21 -11.59
N SER A 125 -12.27 13.25 -11.83
CA SER A 125 -13.54 13.13 -12.55
C SER A 125 -13.30 13.07 -14.07
N VAL A 126 -14.10 12.27 -14.76
CA VAL A 126 -14.12 12.16 -16.23
C VAL A 126 -15.57 12.24 -16.68
N ASN A 127 -15.92 13.29 -17.43
CA ASN A 127 -17.27 13.45 -17.97
C ASN A 127 -17.46 12.59 -19.23
N ARG A 128 -18.71 12.43 -19.67
CA ARG A 128 -19.00 11.77 -20.96
C ARG A 128 -18.48 12.61 -22.12
N LYS A 129 -18.08 11.95 -23.20
CA LYS A 129 -17.81 12.62 -24.48
C LYS A 129 -19.04 13.41 -24.92
N LYS A 130 -18.81 14.61 -25.47
CA LYS A 130 -19.84 15.41 -26.13
C LYS A 130 -20.17 14.84 -27.49
#